data_AF-Q9CLK9-F1
#
_entry.id   AF-Q9CLK9-F1
#
_cell.length_a   1.000
_cell.length_b   1.000
_cell.length_c   1.000
_cell.angle_alpha   90.00
_cell.angle_beta   90.00
_cell.angle_gamma   90.00
#
_symmetry.space_group_name_H-M   'P 1'
#
loop_
_entity.id
_entity.type
_entity.pdbx_description
1 polymer ?
#
loop_
_entity_poly.entity_id
_entity_poly.type
_entity_poly.pdbx_seq_one_letter_code
_entity_poly.pdbx_strand_id
1 'polypeptide(L)'
;MKKLVAIMTFSAFSMTVSAAELAPACEKYFADYETFLKNVPAEQATMIKQQYDSAKQQFLALPKDMQEQTCNQAAEQLKQMQSMMGKK
;
A
#
# COMPACT_ATOMS: atom_id res chain seq x y z
N MET A 1 31.29 -0.94 32.97
CA MET A 1 30.25 -1.98 33.17
C MET A 1 29.15 -1.45 34.10
N LYS A 2 28.06 -0.94 33.55
CA LYS A 2 26.73 -0.70 34.19
C LYS A 2 25.79 -0.35 33.02
N LYS A 3 25.17 -1.36 32.40
CA LYS A 3 23.75 -1.72 32.59
C LYS A 3 22.82 -0.50 32.49
N LEU A 4 22.47 -0.11 31.27
CA LEU A 4 21.21 0.56 31.01
C LEU A 4 20.39 -0.34 30.09
N VAL A 5 19.36 -0.88 30.72
CA VAL A 5 18.43 -1.86 30.20
C VAL A 5 17.58 -1.18 29.14
N ALA A 6 17.69 -1.67 27.91
CA ALA A 6 16.77 -1.35 26.82
C ALA A 6 15.42 -1.99 27.13
N ILE A 7 14.49 -1.19 27.68
CA ILE A 7 13.06 -1.49 27.63
C ILE A 7 12.48 -0.57 26.56
N MET A 8 12.56 -1.03 25.31
CA MET A 8 11.59 -0.62 24.30
C MET A 8 10.34 -1.46 24.55
N THR A 9 9.46 -0.98 25.42
CA THR A 9 8.07 -1.42 25.41
C THR A 9 7.49 -1.02 24.07
N PHE A 10 7.53 -1.95 23.10
CA PHE A 10 6.57 -1.92 22.01
C PHE A 10 5.20 -2.07 22.66
N SER A 11 4.50 -0.95 22.80
CA SER A 11 3.09 -0.92 23.12
C SER A 11 2.40 -1.87 22.16
N ALA A 12 1.90 -2.99 22.68
CA ALA A 12 1.02 -3.89 21.94
C ALA A 12 -0.25 -3.10 21.62
N PHE A 13 -0.27 -2.45 20.45
CA PHE A 13 -1.51 -1.99 19.86
C PHE A 13 -2.35 -3.23 19.63
N SER A 14 -3.33 -3.41 20.51
CA SER A 14 -4.38 -4.39 20.33
C SER A 14 -5.15 -3.94 19.10
N MET A 15 -4.81 -4.51 17.94
CA MET A 15 -5.55 -4.27 16.72
C MET A 15 -6.90 -4.92 16.90
N THR A 16 -7.89 -4.12 17.31
CA THR A 16 -9.28 -4.45 17.02
C THR A 16 -9.35 -4.65 15.52
N VAL A 17 -9.67 -5.87 15.09
CA VAL A 17 -10.13 -6.19 13.73
C VAL A 17 -11.45 -5.44 13.54
N SER A 18 -11.35 -4.14 13.35
CA SER A 18 -12.28 -3.45 12.47
C SER A 18 -11.88 -3.92 11.09
N ALA A 19 -12.84 -4.39 10.29
CA ALA A 19 -12.66 -4.47 8.85
C ALA A 19 -12.39 -3.04 8.38
N ALA A 20 -11.15 -2.59 8.51
CA ALA A 20 -10.74 -1.26 8.10
C ALA A 20 -10.93 -1.28 6.59
N GLU A 21 -11.92 -0.53 6.13
CA GLU A 21 -12.04 -0.25 4.71
C GLU A 21 -10.87 0.68 4.35
N LEU A 22 -10.44 0.66 3.11
CA LEU A 22 -9.46 1.63 2.62
C LEU A 22 -10.09 3.02 2.56
N ALA A 23 -9.28 4.07 2.58
CA ALA A 23 -9.76 5.39 2.20
C ALA A 23 -10.09 5.42 0.69
N PRO A 24 -11.05 6.26 0.23
CA PRO A 24 -11.52 6.25 -1.16
C PRO A 24 -10.38 6.40 -2.20
N ALA A 25 -9.39 7.24 -1.90
CA ALA A 25 -8.22 7.43 -2.76
C ALA A 25 -7.41 6.13 -2.95
N CYS A 26 -7.31 5.31 -1.91
CA CYS A 26 -6.62 4.02 -1.98
C CYS A 26 -7.41 2.97 -2.74
N GLU A 27 -8.73 2.90 -2.54
CA GLU A 27 -9.57 2.01 -3.33
C GLU A 27 -9.41 2.29 -4.82
N LYS A 28 -9.45 3.57 -5.20
CA LYS A 28 -9.21 4.00 -6.57
C LYS A 28 -7.79 3.66 -7.05
N TYR A 29 -6.77 3.97 -6.26
CA TYR A 29 -5.37 3.65 -6.61
C TYR A 29 -5.19 2.16 -6.93
N PHE A 30 -5.69 1.29 -6.06
CA PHE A 30 -5.54 -0.15 -6.24
C PHE A 30 -6.35 -0.67 -7.43
N ALA A 31 -7.54 -0.12 -7.68
CA ALA A 31 -8.32 -0.47 -8.88
C ALA A 31 -7.61 -0.05 -10.19
N ASP A 32 -7.02 1.15 -10.21
CA ASP A 32 -6.24 1.64 -11.35
C ASP A 32 -4.97 0.78 -11.55
N TYR A 33 -4.32 0.34 -10.46
CA TYR A 33 -3.17 -0.56 -10.50
C TYR A 33 -3.55 -1.96 -11.00
N GLU A 34 -4.69 -2.52 -10.57
CA GLU A 34 -5.17 -3.81 -11.09
C GLU A 34 -5.51 -3.73 -12.58
N THR A 35 -6.04 -2.60 -13.04
CA THR A 35 -6.26 -2.35 -14.47
C THR A 35 -4.94 -2.32 -15.23
N PHE A 36 -3.91 -1.71 -14.65
CA PHE A 36 -2.56 -1.74 -15.20
C PHE A 36 -1.99 -3.16 -15.30
N LEU A 37 -2.16 -3.99 -14.26
CA LEU A 37 -1.68 -5.38 -14.25
C LEU A 37 -2.29 -6.25 -15.34
N LYS A 38 -3.50 -5.93 -15.82
CA LYS A 38 -4.10 -6.63 -16.98
C LYS A 38 -3.30 -6.47 -18.27
N ASN A 39 -2.49 -5.42 -18.37
CA ASN A 39 -1.61 -5.17 -19.52
C ASN A 39 -0.18 -5.71 -19.31
N VAL A 40 0.09 -6.35 -18.17
CA VAL A 40 1.38 -6.95 -17.83
C VAL A 40 1.31 -8.47 -18.01
N PRO A 41 2.38 -9.15 -18.46
CA PRO A 41 2.40 -10.62 -18.56
C PRO A 41 2.04 -11.29 -17.23
N ALA A 42 1.23 -12.35 -17.28
CA ALA A 42 0.63 -12.98 -16.10
C ALA A 42 1.65 -13.43 -15.03
N GLU A 43 2.84 -13.90 -15.45
CA GLU A 43 3.93 -14.28 -14.54
C GLU A 43 4.40 -13.10 -13.69
N GLN A 44 4.59 -11.93 -14.31
CA GLN A 44 4.98 -10.70 -13.61
C GLN A 44 3.80 -10.13 -12.81
N ALA A 45 2.59 -10.17 -13.38
CA ALA A 45 1.40 -9.68 -12.71
C ALA A 45 1.12 -10.45 -11.39
N THR A 46 1.40 -11.75 -11.34
CA THR A 46 1.20 -12.57 -10.13
C THR A 46 2.12 -12.13 -8.99
N MET A 47 3.43 -11.98 -9.27
CA MET A 47 4.37 -11.51 -8.24
C MET A 47 4.06 -10.08 -7.78
N ILE A 48 3.71 -9.20 -8.72
CA ILE A 48 3.33 -7.83 -8.38
C ILE A 48 2.04 -7.84 -7.56
N LYS A 49 1.10 -8.75 -7.87
CA LYS A 49 -0.16 -8.88 -7.12
C LYS A 49 0.12 -9.29 -5.66
N GLN A 50 1.00 -10.25 -5.44
CA GLN A 50 1.34 -10.64 -4.06
C GLN A 50 1.96 -9.49 -3.25
N GLN A 51 2.82 -8.67 -3.87
CA GLN A 51 3.39 -7.50 -3.21
C GLN A 51 2.34 -6.43 -2.90
N TYR A 52 1.42 -6.17 -3.84
CA TYR A 52 0.39 -5.15 -3.64
C TYR A 52 -0.65 -5.56 -2.59
N ASP A 53 -1.02 -6.84 -2.48
CA ASP A 53 -1.95 -7.32 -1.44
C ASP A 53 -1.35 -7.12 -0.03
N SER A 54 -0.04 -7.37 0.12
CA SER A 54 0.69 -7.06 1.35
C SER A 54 0.71 -5.55 1.63
N ALA A 55 0.99 -4.72 0.62
CA ALA A 55 0.94 -3.26 0.76
C ALA A 55 -0.45 -2.76 1.16
N LYS A 56 -1.51 -3.38 0.62
CA LYS A 56 -2.91 -3.08 0.96
C LYS A 56 -3.17 -3.31 2.45
N GLN A 57 -2.68 -4.42 3.01
CA GLN A 57 -2.78 -4.70 4.45
C GLN A 57 -2.01 -3.66 5.30
N GLN A 58 -0.83 -3.23 4.84
CA GLN A 58 -0.08 -2.17 5.52
C GLN A 58 -0.85 -0.84 5.51
N PHE A 59 -1.53 -0.53 4.41
CA PHE A 59 -2.30 0.70 4.29
C PHE A 59 -3.54 0.67 5.19
N LEU A 60 -4.17 -0.49 5.34
CA LEU A 60 -5.27 -0.67 6.29
C LEU A 60 -4.87 -0.44 7.75
N ALA A 61 -3.60 -0.63 8.08
CA ALA A 61 -3.06 -0.34 9.40
C ALA A 61 -2.79 1.17 9.62
N LEU A 62 -2.86 2.00 8.58
CA LEU A 62 -2.67 3.44 8.67
C LEU A 62 -3.99 4.16 9.02
N PRO A 63 -3.94 5.31 9.70
CA PRO A 63 -5.08 6.22 9.84
C PRO A 63 -5.64 6.65 8.47
N LYS A 64 -6.95 6.89 8.37
CA LYS A 64 -7.61 7.25 7.10
C LYS A 64 -6.99 8.47 6.40
N ASP A 65 -6.64 9.52 7.13
CA ASP A 65 -5.97 10.71 6.55
C ASP A 65 -4.61 10.35 5.92
N MET A 66 -3.85 9.47 6.59
CA MET A 66 -2.55 8.99 6.10
C MET A 66 -2.74 8.07 4.90
N GLN A 67 -3.76 7.20 4.90
CA GLN A 67 -4.14 6.40 3.74
C GLN A 67 -4.42 7.31 2.54
N GLU A 68 -5.25 8.33 2.72
CA GLU A 68 -5.59 9.29 1.65
C GLU A 68 -4.34 9.97 1.07
N GLN A 69 -3.47 10.49 1.91
CA GLN A 69 -2.24 11.15 1.44
C GLN A 69 -1.31 10.18 0.72
N THR A 70 -1.04 9.01 1.30
CA THR A 70 -0.14 8.00 0.72
C THR A 70 -0.66 7.49 -0.62
N CYS A 71 -1.96 7.23 -0.71
CA CYS A 71 -2.57 6.71 -1.95
C CYS A 71 -2.67 7.76 -3.05
N ASN A 72 -2.90 9.03 -2.72
CA ASN A 72 -2.82 10.10 -3.72
C ASN A 72 -1.42 10.20 -4.32
N GLN A 73 -0.37 10.17 -3.47
CA GLN A 73 1.01 10.17 -3.93
C GLN A 73 1.35 8.94 -4.79
N ALA A 74 0.91 7.75 -4.36
CA ALA A 74 1.11 6.52 -5.12
C ALA A 74 0.37 6.53 -6.46
N ALA A 75 -0.84 7.09 -6.52
CA ALA A 75 -1.62 7.23 -7.74
C ALA A 75 -0.96 8.17 -8.75
N GLU A 76 -0.38 9.28 -8.30
CA GLU A 76 0.40 10.16 -9.17
C GLU A 76 1.61 9.46 -9.78
N GLN A 77 2.35 8.69 -8.97
CA GLN A 77 3.48 7.90 -9.46
C GLN A 77 3.05 6.82 -10.46
N LEU A 78 1.94 6.13 -10.21
CA LEU A 78 1.38 5.16 -11.15
C LEU A 78 1.01 5.84 -12.47
N LYS A 79 0.37 7.01 -12.43
CA LYS A 79 0.00 7.79 -13.61
C LYS A 79 1.24 8.23 -14.40
N GLN A 80 2.31 8.64 -13.73
CA GLN A 80 3.58 8.96 -14.38
C GLN A 80 4.19 7.74 -15.05
N MET A 81 4.25 6.59 -14.38
CA MET A 81 4.71 5.33 -14.97
C MET A 81 3.90 4.93 -16.21
N GLN A 82 2.57 4.98 -16.11
CA GLN A 82 1.67 4.67 -17.22
C GLN A 82 1.91 5.61 -18.40
N SER A 83 2.11 6.90 -18.15
CA SER A 83 2.39 7.89 -19.20
C SER A 83 3.75 7.67 -19.87
N MET A 84 4.75 7.16 -19.13
CA MET A 84 6.05 6.78 -19.70
C MET A 84 5.96 5.49 -20.53
N MET A 85 5.15 4.53 -20.11
CA MET A 85 4.95 3.27 -20.85
C MET A 85 4.04 3.43 -22.07
N GLY A 86 3.05 4.32 -22.01
CA GLY A 86 2.16 4.64 -23.14
C GLY A 86 2.77 5.57 -24.20
N LYS A 87 4.01 6.03 -24.00
CA LYS A 87 4.77 6.82 -25.00
C LYS A 87 5.60 5.97 -25.97
N LYS A 88 5.32 4.67 -26.08
CA LYS A 88 5.87 3.80 -27.13
C LYS A 88 4.89 3.65 -28.28
#